data_AF-A0ABD5VSI6-F1
#
_entry.id   AF-A0ABD5VSI6-F1
#
_cell.length_a   1.000
_cell.length_b   1.000
_cell.length_c   1.000
_cell.angle_alpha   90.00
_cell.angle_beta   90.00
_cell.angle_gamma   90.00
#
_symmetry.space_group_name_H-M   'P 1'
#
loop_
_entity.id
_entity.type
_entity.pdbx_description
1 polymer ?
#
loop_
_entity_poly.entity_id
_entity_poly.type
_entity_poly.pdbx_seq_one_letter_code
_entity_poly.pdbx_strand_id
1 'polypeptide(L)' 'MEITREMVIEAGLGVVGVGLFMALVVAAGSMSGGNGLNETGAMLLVGAMVVFVVGMAAMGYWLSSRD' A
#
# COMPACT_ATOMS: atom_id res chain seq x y z
N MET A 1 -16.35 -1.88 24.01
CA MET A 1 -15.17 -1.23 23.43
C MET A 1 -15.59 0.17 23.02
N GLU A 2 -15.01 1.20 23.62
CA GLU A 2 -15.20 2.57 23.14
C GLU A 2 -14.31 2.75 21.91
N ILE A 3 -14.94 3.05 20.77
CA ILE A 3 -14.22 3.37 19.54
C ILE A 3 -13.65 4.78 19.71
N THR A 4 -12.34 4.88 19.91
CA THR A 4 -11.66 6.19 19.96
C THR A 4 -11.38 6.71 18.56
N ARG A 5 -11.23 8.03 18.43
CA ARG A 5 -10.91 8.67 17.15
C ARG A 5 -9.59 8.16 16.58
N GLU A 6 -8.61 7.88 17.44
CA GLU A 6 -7.32 7.28 17.07
C GLU A 6 -7.49 5.90 16.48
N MET A 7 -8.27 5.01 17.12
CA MET A 7 -8.56 3.67 16.57
C MET A 7 -9.17 3.74 15.17
N VAL A 8 -10.08 4.69 14.92
CA VAL A 8 -10.69 4.87 13.59
C VAL A 8 -9.65 5.36 12.57
N ILE A 9 -8.74 6.25 12.98
CA ILE A 9 -7.68 6.78 12.11
C ILE A 9 -6.69 5.67 11.75
N GLU A 10 -6.25 4.86 12.72
CA GLU A 10 -5.33 3.75 12.49
C GLU A 10 -5.93 2.69 11.56
N ALA A 11 -7.18 2.28 11.82
CA ALA A 11 -7.89 1.35 10.95
C ALA A 11 -8.07 1.94 9.54
N GLY A 12 -8.41 3.24 9.46
CA GLY A 12 -8.54 3.96 8.20
C GLY A 12 -7.23 3.99 7.40
N LEU A 13 -6.10 4.23 8.06
CA LEU A 13 -4.78 4.21 7.42
C LEU A 13 -4.47 2.84 6.80
N GLY A 14 -4.80 1.76 7.49
CA GLY A 14 -4.64 0.40 6.97
C GLY A 14 -5.47 0.17 5.72
N VAL A 15 -6.75 0.55 5.73
CA VAL A 15 -7.64 0.43 4.57
C VAL A 15 -7.15 1.24 3.38
N VAL A 16 -6.73 2.49 3.61
CA VAL A 16 -6.18 3.37 2.57
C VAL A 16 -4.89 2.79 2.00
N GLY A 17 -3.99 2.27 2.85
CA GLY A 17 -2.75 1.64 2.42
C GLY A 17 -3.00 0.44 1.50
N VAL A 18 -3.92 -0.46 1.89
CA VAL A 18 -4.29 -1.62 1.07
C VAL A 18 -4.92 -1.19 -0.25
N GLY A 19 -5.81 -0.19 -0.22
CA GLY A 19 -6.43 0.36 -1.42
C GLY A 19 -5.40 0.95 -2.38
N LEU A 20 -4.42 1.70 -1.87
CA LEU A 20 -3.31 2.24 -2.66
C LEU A 20 -2.46 1.13 -3.28
N PHE A 21 -2.14 0.08 -2.52
CA PHE A 21 -1.38 -1.05 -3.04
C PHE A 21 -2.13 -1.76 -4.18
N MET A 22 -3.42 -2.03 -3.99
CA MET A 22 -4.29 -2.58 -5.05
C MET A 22 -4.27 -1.70 -6.30
N ALA A 23 -4.36 -0.38 -6.16
CA ALA A 23 -4.29 0.53 -7.30
C ALA A 23 -2.95 0.43 -8.05
N LEU A 24 -1.83 0.31 -7.34
CA LEU A 24 -0.50 0.12 -7.95
C LEU A 24 -0.39 -1.22 -8.68
N VAL A 25 -0.95 -2.31 -8.13
CA VAL A 25 -0.98 -3.63 -8.79
C VAL A 25 -1.77 -3.57 -10.08
N VAL A 26 -2.96 -2.94 -10.05
CA VAL A 26 -3.80 -2.76 -11.25
C VAL A 26 -3.07 -1.93 -12.29
N ALA A 27 -2.43 -0.83 -11.88
CA ALA A 27 -1.63 0.01 -12.77
C ALA A 27 -0.50 -0.81 -13.43
N ALA A 28 0.30 -1.55 -12.66
CA ALA A 28 1.37 -2.39 -13.18
C ALA A 28 0.86 -3.45 -14.17
N GLY A 29 -0.27 -4.11 -13.86
CA GLY A 29 -0.91 -5.07 -14.75
C GLY A 29 -1.40 -4.43 -16.06
N SER A 30 -2.02 -3.26 -15.98
CA SER A 30 -2.54 -2.54 -17.16
C SER A 30 -1.42 -2.08 -18.12
N MET A 31 -0.22 -1.80 -17.60
CA MET A 31 0.94 -1.38 -18.39
C MET A 31 1.69 -2.55 -19.04
N SER A 32 1.39 -3.81 -18.66
CA SER A 32 2.13 -5.00 -19.11
C SER A 32 1.86 -5.40 -20.58
N GLY A 33 0.83 -4.82 -21.23
CA GLY A 33 0.67 -4.88 -22.70
C GLY A 33 0.51 -6.27 -23.32
N GLY A 34 0.11 -7.30 -22.56
CA GLY A 34 -0.03 -8.68 -23.04
C GLY A 34 -0.70 -9.62 -22.02
N ASN A 35 -0.83 -10.91 -22.36
CA ASN A 35 -1.53 -11.94 -21.58
C ASN A 35 -0.80 -12.40 -20.29
N GLY A 36 0.05 -11.55 -19.70
CA GLY A 36 0.85 -11.87 -18.52
C GLY A 36 1.75 -10.71 -18.08
N LEU A 37 2.56 -10.94 -17.04
CA LEU A 37 3.58 -9.98 -16.60
C LEU A 37 4.79 -10.06 -17.52
N ASN A 38 5.06 -9.00 -18.27
CA ASN A 38 6.34 -8.81 -18.94
C ASN A 38 7.41 -8.39 -17.90
N GLU A 39 8.67 -8.35 -18.31
CA GLU A 39 9.80 -8.02 -17.42
C GLU A 39 9.63 -6.66 -16.73
N THR A 40 9.15 -5.66 -17.47
CA THR A 40 8.85 -4.31 -16.94
C THR A 40 7.72 -4.31 -15.91
N GLY A 41 6.64 -5.04 -16.19
CA GLY A 41 5.48 -5.17 -15.30
C GLY A 41 5.82 -5.91 -14.01
N ALA A 42 6.68 -6.94 -14.10
CA ALA A 42 7.22 -7.64 -12.93
C ALA A 42 8.07 -6.70 -12.06
N MET A 43 8.94 -5.90 -12.67
CA MET A 43 9.76 -4.93 -11.93
C MET A 43 8.93 -3.82 -11.28
N LEU A 44 7.90 -3.32 -11.99
CA LEU A 44 6.93 -2.37 -11.43
C LEU A 44 6.16 -2.96 -10.24
N LEU A 45 5.74 -4.23 -10.32
CA LEU A 45 5.04 -4.90 -9.23
C LEU A 45 5.93 -5.02 -7.99
N VAL A 46 7.20 -5.44 -8.17
CA VAL A 46 8.17 -5.51 -7.07
C VAL A 46 8.40 -4.12 -6.47
N GLY A 47 8.54 -3.08 -7.30
CA GLY A 47 8.64 -1.69 -6.85
C GLY A 47 7.42 -1.25 -6.03
N ALA A 48 6.21 -1.58 -6.47
CA ALA A 48 4.98 -1.30 -5.74
C ALA A 48 4.93 -2.01 -4.38
N MET A 49 5.41 -3.25 -4.29
CA MET A 49 5.51 -3.97 -3.02
C MET A 49 6.47 -3.28 -2.05
N VAL A 50 7.65 -2.86 -2.53
CA VAL A 50 8.63 -2.14 -1.71
C VAL A 50 8.06 -0.81 -1.21
N VAL A 51 7.44 -0.03 -2.08
CA VAL A 51 6.80 1.25 -1.71
C VAL A 51 5.69 1.02 -0.69
N PHE A 52 4.87 -0.02 -0.85
CA PHE A 52 3.81 -0.34 0.11
C PHE A 52 4.36 -0.70 1.49
N VAL A 53 5.36 -1.59 1.55
CA VAL A 53 5.97 -2.01 2.82
C VAL A 53 6.62 -0.82 3.52
N VAL A 54 7.42 -0.03 2.80
CA VAL A 54 8.09 1.15 3.36
C VAL A 54 7.07 2.20 3.78
N GLY A 55 6.02 2.43 2.99
CA GLY A 55 4.96 3.37 3.31
C GLY A 55 4.21 2.99 4.59
N MET A 56 3.83 1.72 4.74
CA MET A 56 3.17 1.23 5.95
C MET A 56 4.10 1.25 7.17
N ALA A 57 5.37 0.90 7.00
CA ALA A 57 6.37 0.99 8.07
C ALA A 57 6.57 2.45 8.52
N ALA A 58 6.65 3.39 7.58
CA ALA A 58 6.77 4.82 7.86
C ALA A 58 5.52 5.36 8.56
N MET A 59 4.32 4.96 8.12
CA MET A 59 3.07 5.36 8.77
C MET A 59 2.97 4.78 10.19
N GLY A 60 3.33 3.50 10.39
CA GLY A 60 3.36 2.88 11.72
C GLY A 60 4.36 3.57 12.65
N TYR A 61 5.56 3.90 12.15
CA TYR A 61 6.54 4.68 12.91
C TYR A 61 6.03 6.07 13.27
N TRP A 62 5.38 6.76 12.34
CA TRP A 62 4.82 8.10 12.53
C TRP A 62 3.66 8.13 13.54
N LEU A 63 2.82 7.10 13.54
CA LEU A 63 1.79 6.90 14.57
C LEU A 63 2.42 6.64 15.93
N SER A 64 3.36 5.69 16.01
CA SER A 64 4.09 5.38 17.25
C SER A 64 4.86 6.57 17.82
N SER A 65 5.27 7.53 16.99
CA SER A 65 5.95 8.76 17.45
C SER A 65 5.00 9.87 17.92
N ARG A 66 3.69 9.69 17.73
CA ARG A 66 2.65 10.61 18.22
C ARG A 66 2.03 10.21 19.55
N ASP A 67 2.25 8.97 19.96
CA ASP A 67 1.97 8.47 21.31
C ASP A 67 3.07 8.91 22.30
#